data_AF-A0A356X7C3-F1
#
_entry.id   AF-A0A356X7C3-F1
#
_cell.length_a   1.000
_cell.length_b   1.000
_cell.length_c   1.000
_cell.angle_alpha   90.00
_cell.angle_beta   90.00
_cell.angle_gamma   90.00
#
_symmetry.space_group_name_H-M   'P 1'
#
loop_
_entity.id
_entity.type
_entity.pdbx_description
1 polymer ?
#
loop_
_entity_poly.entity_id
_entity_poly.type
_entity_poly.pdbx_seq_one_letter_code
_entity_poly.pdbx_strand_id
1 'polypeptide(L)'
;IVVLENIIRLREEEGEDLKPSALIGTKQVAGAIVASTLTTCVIFLPVVFMQTISGLLFQELALVVVFALICSLLVALTLVPMLSSRFLTIKKGTDNKKGRFQKFFQQLETKYSLILDKILKRKTVVFGVTGVLVIGSFL
;
A
#
# COMPACT_ATOMS: atom_id res chain seq x y z
N ILE A 1 -2.40 4.83 -4.52
CA ILE A 1 -0.94 4.86 -4.29
C ILE A 1 -0.28 3.66 -4.97
N VAL A 2 -0.58 2.44 -4.54
CA VAL A 2 0.00 1.19 -5.09
C VAL A 2 -0.03 1.10 -6.62
N VAL A 3 -1.15 1.46 -7.26
CA VAL A 3 -1.26 1.48 -8.74
C VAL A 3 -0.25 2.45 -9.37
N LEU A 4 -0.17 3.67 -8.85
CA LEU A 4 0.74 4.70 -9.35
C LEU A 4 2.20 4.28 -9.18
N GLU A 5 2.54 3.73 -8.02
CA GLU A 5 3.89 3.25 -7.70
C GLU A 5 4.29 2.11 -8.62
N ASN A 6 3.40 1.15 -8.89
CA ASN A 6 3.70 0.06 -9.81
C ASN A 6 3.88 0.57 -11.25
N ILE A 7 3.08 1.55 -11.70
CA ILE A 7 3.25 2.20 -13.01
C ILE A 7 4.60 2.93 -13.10
N ILE A 8 5.00 3.63 -12.03
CA ILE A 8 6.29 4.33 -11.99
C ILE A 8 7.45 3.33 -11.97
N ARG A 9 7.36 2.28 -11.15
CA ARG A 9 8.39 1.22 -11.07
C ARG A 9 8.59 0.55 -12.43
N LEU A 10 7.50 0.15 -13.08
CA LEU A 10 7.54 -0.47 -14.42
C LEU A 10 8.22 0.46 -15.44
N ARG A 11 8.00 1.76 -15.32
CA ARG A 11 8.61 2.75 -16.20
C ARG A 11 10.09 3.03 -15.90
N GLU A 12 10.47 3.03 -14.62
CA GLU A 12 11.86 3.22 -14.20
C GLU A 12 12.74 1.99 -14.50
N GLU A 13 12.18 0.78 -14.36
CA GLU A 13 12.90 -0.49 -14.55
C GLU A 13 12.87 -0.98 -16.00
N GLU A 14 11.72 -0.96 -16.68
CA GLU A 14 11.53 -1.57 -18.01
C GLU A 14 11.56 -0.53 -19.16
N GLY A 15 11.49 0.76 -18.84
CA GLY A 15 11.65 1.85 -19.81
C GLY A 15 10.50 2.01 -20.82
N GLU A 16 9.35 1.38 -20.55
CA GLU A 16 8.17 1.37 -21.42
C GLU A 16 7.48 2.75 -21.59
N ASP A 17 6.71 2.86 -22.67
CA ASP A 17 5.95 4.07 -23.04
C ASP A 17 4.73 4.29 -22.11
N LEU A 18 4.15 5.51 -22.10
CA LEU A 18 3.15 5.94 -21.10
C LEU A 18 1.89 5.07 -21.04
N LYS A 19 1.40 4.61 -22.20
CA LYS A 19 0.17 3.83 -22.33
C LYS A 19 0.32 2.35 -21.92
N PRO A 20 1.31 1.59 -22.43
CA PRO A 20 1.47 0.19 -22.03
C PRO A 20 1.80 0.07 -20.54
N SER A 21 2.63 0.98 -20.00
CA SER A 21 2.99 0.98 -18.57
C SER A 21 1.76 1.13 -17.65
N ALA A 22 0.83 2.01 -18.02
CA ALA A 22 -0.40 2.22 -17.24
C ALA A 22 -1.33 1.00 -17.26
N LEU A 23 -1.42 0.32 -18.41
CA LEU A 23 -2.25 -0.88 -18.58
C LEU A 23 -1.67 -2.07 -17.81
N ILE A 24 -0.39 -2.38 -18.04
CA ILE A 24 0.30 -3.53 -17.45
C ILE A 24 0.43 -3.32 -15.94
N GLY A 25 0.88 -2.13 -15.53
CA GLY A 25 1.08 -1.78 -14.12
C GLY A 25 -0.21 -1.89 -13.31
N THR A 26 -1.35 -1.49 -13.87
CA THR A 26 -2.66 -1.64 -13.20
C THR A 26 -3.10 -3.10 -13.14
N LYS A 27 -2.96 -3.86 -14.24
CA LYS A 27 -3.41 -5.26 -14.31
C LYS A 27 -2.67 -6.16 -13.31
N GLN A 28 -1.37 -5.91 -13.08
CA GLN A 28 -0.57 -6.66 -12.12
C GLN A 28 -1.07 -6.53 -10.67
N VAL A 29 -1.50 -5.34 -10.27
CA VAL A 29 -1.90 -5.06 -8.87
C VAL A 29 -3.41 -5.08 -8.65
N ALA A 30 -4.23 -5.08 -9.71
CA ALA A 30 -5.68 -5.01 -9.61
C ALA A 30 -6.26 -6.11 -8.72
N GLY A 31 -5.83 -7.37 -8.90
CA GLY A 31 -6.28 -8.49 -8.07
C GLY A 31 -5.95 -8.32 -6.58
N ALA A 32 -4.72 -7.87 -6.27
CA ALA A 32 -4.27 -7.66 -4.89
C ALA A 32 -5.07 -6.55 -4.19
N ILE A 33 -5.35 -5.45 -4.90
CA ILE A 33 -6.09 -4.30 -4.34
C ILE A 33 -7.55 -4.66 -4.11
N VAL A 34 -8.19 -5.37 -5.06
CA VAL A 34 -9.57 -5.85 -4.89
C VAL A 34 -9.67 -6.77 -3.67
N ALA A 35 -8.74 -7.74 -3.55
CA ALA A 35 -8.70 -8.66 -2.41
C ALA A 35 -8.55 -7.89 -1.08
N SER A 36 -7.58 -6.99 -0.98
CA SER A 36 -7.34 -6.18 0.22
C SER A 36 -8.54 -5.30 0.61
N THR A 37 -9.22 -4.73 -0.38
CA THR A 37 -10.42 -3.91 -0.15
C THR A 37 -11.57 -4.78 0.37
N LEU A 38 -11.79 -5.96 -0.24
CA LEU A 38 -12.80 -6.91 0.22
C LEU A 38 -12.53 -7.42 1.64
N THR A 39 -11.29 -7.76 1.98
CA THR A 39 -10.92 -8.15 3.35
C THR A 39 -11.27 -7.05 4.34
N THR A 40 -11.03 -5.78 3.97
CA THR A 40 -11.38 -4.64 4.81
C THR A 40 -12.89 -4.52 4.98
N CYS A 41 -13.68 -4.72 3.91
CA CYS A 41 -15.14 -4.76 4.00
C CYS A 41 -15.64 -5.90 4.91
N VAL A 42 -15.02 -7.09 4.86
CA VAL A 42 -15.38 -8.24 5.70
C VAL A 42 -15.17 -7.96 7.19
N ILE A 43 -14.16 -7.18 7.56
CA ILE A 43 -13.93 -6.78 8.96
C ILE A 43 -15.10 -5.94 9.50
N PHE A 44 -15.79 -5.18 8.65
CA PHE A 44 -16.97 -4.39 9.03
C PHE A 44 -18.28 -5.19 9.01
N LEU A 45 -18.32 -6.35 8.38
CA LEU A 45 -19.49 -7.22 8.33
C LEU A 45 -20.10 -7.53 9.71
N PRO A 46 -19.34 -7.92 10.76
CA PRO A 46 -19.91 -8.16 12.09
C PRO A 46 -20.55 -6.92 12.72
N VAL A 47 -20.05 -5.73 12.38
CA VAL A 47 -20.57 -4.46 12.91
C VAL A 47 -22.00 -4.21 12.43
N VAL A 48 -22.32 -4.61 11.19
CA VAL A 48 -23.66 -4.47 10.61
C VAL A 48 -24.69 -5.37 11.32
N PHE A 49 -24.26 -6.45 11.97
CA PHE A 49 -25.14 -7.35 12.73
C PHE A 49 -25.31 -6.96 14.20
N MET A 50 -24.71 -5.86 14.66
CA MET A 50 -24.85 -5.41 16.05
C MET A 50 -26.22 -4.74 16.29
N GLN A 51 -27.04 -5.34 17.15
CA GLN A 51 -28.41 -4.87 17.45
C GLN A 51 -28.52 -3.92 18.67
N THR A 52 -27.40 -3.38 19.17
CA THR A 52 -27.41 -2.46 20.32
C THR A 52 -27.63 -1.01 19.87
N ILE A 53 -28.10 -0.13 20.78
CA ILE A 53 -28.27 1.31 20.48
C ILE A 53 -26.96 1.93 20.00
N SER A 54 -25.82 1.55 20.61
CA SER A 54 -24.49 1.94 20.12
C SER A 54 -24.14 1.32 18.77
N GLY A 55 -24.58 0.09 18.51
CA GLY A 55 -24.40 -0.62 17.24
C GLY A 55 -25.02 0.10 16.04
N LEU A 56 -26.16 0.78 16.23
CA LEU A 56 -26.79 1.56 15.16
C LEU A 56 -25.90 2.69 14.64
N LEU A 57 -25.21 3.42 15.55
CA LEU A 57 -24.28 4.47 15.14
C LEU A 57 -23.06 3.89 14.40
N PHE A 58 -22.56 2.74 14.84
CA PHE A 58 -21.44 2.07 14.18
C PHE A 58 -21.82 1.47 12.83
N GLN A 59 -23.06 1.02 12.66
CA GLN A 59 -23.58 0.51 11.39
C GLN A 59 -23.61 1.61 10.32
N GLU A 60 -24.07 2.81 10.66
CA GLU A 60 -24.05 3.96 9.75
C GLU A 60 -22.61 4.31 9.33
N LEU A 61 -21.67 4.34 10.28
CA LEU A 61 -20.25 4.57 9.99
C LEU A 61 -19.64 3.47 9.10
N ALA A 62 -19.96 2.21 9.39
CA ALA A 62 -19.49 1.06 8.62
C ALA A 62 -19.95 1.12 7.16
N LEU A 63 -21.22 1.48 6.92
CA LEU A 63 -21.75 1.66 5.57
C LEU A 63 -21.03 2.77 4.80
N VAL A 64 -20.77 3.91 5.45
CA VAL A 64 -20.00 5.01 4.84
C VAL A 64 -18.59 4.56 4.46
N VAL A 65 -17.90 3.84 5.35
CA VAL A 65 -16.54 3.35 5.08
C VAL A 65 -16.53 2.36 3.92
N VAL A 66 -17.43 1.38 3.91
CA VAL A 66 -17.53 0.39 2.83
C VAL A 66 -17.80 1.06 1.49
N PHE A 67 -18.72 2.03 1.46
CA PHE A 67 -19.02 2.79 0.25
C PHE A 67 -17.81 3.60 -0.23
N ALA A 68 -17.13 4.30 0.69
CA ALA A 68 -15.91 5.05 0.36
C ALA A 68 -14.79 4.15 -0.19
N LEU A 69 -14.63 2.94 0.35
CA LEU A 69 -13.66 1.96 -0.11
C LEU A 69 -13.97 1.46 -1.53
N ILE A 70 -15.24 1.18 -1.84
CA ILE A 70 -15.67 0.77 -3.19
C ILE A 70 -15.44 1.92 -4.19
N CYS A 71 -15.81 3.15 -3.84
CA CYS A 71 -15.54 4.32 -4.67
C CYS A 71 -14.03 4.51 -4.87
N SER A 72 -13.22 4.37 -3.82
CA SER A 72 -11.76 4.46 -3.90
C SER A 72 -11.16 3.40 -4.83
N LEU A 73 -11.66 2.16 -4.75
CA LEU A 73 -11.25 1.07 -5.64
C LEU A 73 -11.55 1.39 -7.11
N LEU A 74 -12.75 1.90 -7.41
CA LEU A 74 -13.11 2.33 -8.76
C LEU A 74 -12.19 3.44 -9.27
N VAL A 75 -11.96 4.48 -8.46
CA VAL A 75 -11.06 5.59 -8.78
C VAL A 75 -9.64 5.09 -9.03
N ALA A 76 -9.15 4.16 -8.21
CA ALA A 76 -7.80 3.61 -8.31
C ALA A 76 -7.58 2.77 -9.58
N LEU A 77 -8.59 2.04 -10.06
CA LEU A 77 -8.48 1.20 -11.26
C LEU A 77 -8.84 1.92 -12.57
N THR A 78 -9.52 3.07 -12.49
CA THR A 78 -9.98 3.80 -13.69
C THR A 78 -9.31 5.16 -13.83
N LEU A 79 -9.55 6.07 -12.89
CA LEU A 79 -9.07 7.44 -12.95
C LEU A 79 -7.55 7.52 -12.79
N VAL A 80 -6.96 6.76 -11.87
CA VAL A 80 -5.50 6.77 -11.66
C VAL A 80 -4.72 6.34 -12.90
N PRO A 81 -5.01 5.20 -13.58
CA PRO A 81 -4.30 4.84 -14.80
C PRO A 81 -4.57 5.81 -15.96
N MET A 82 -5.81 6.32 -16.08
CA MET A 82 -6.13 7.34 -17.09
C MET A 82 -5.25 8.58 -16.91
N LEU A 83 -5.24 9.14 -15.70
CA LEU A 83 -4.44 10.33 -15.38
C LEU A 83 -2.94 10.05 -15.50
N SER A 84 -2.49 8.87 -15.09
CA SER A 84 -1.09 8.45 -15.20
C SER A 84 -0.64 8.41 -16.66
N SER A 85 -1.46 7.87 -17.57
CA SER A 85 -1.14 7.79 -19.00
C SER A 85 -1.06 9.15 -19.69
N ARG A 86 -1.74 10.18 -19.15
CA ARG A 86 -1.87 11.51 -19.78
C ARG A 86 -1.02 12.59 -19.13
N PHE A 87 -0.82 12.54 -17.82
CA PHE A 87 -0.17 13.61 -17.05
C PHE A 87 1.20 13.24 -16.48
N LEU A 88 1.54 11.95 -16.33
CA LEU A 88 2.89 11.57 -15.90
C LEU A 88 3.87 11.66 -17.06
N THR A 89 4.32 12.86 -17.40
CA THR A 89 5.53 13.02 -18.22
C THR A 89 6.74 12.79 -17.32
N ILE A 90 7.19 11.54 -17.13
CA ILE A 90 8.54 11.30 -16.61
C ILE A 90 9.50 11.72 -17.71
N LYS A 91 10.05 12.92 -17.55
CA LYS A 91 11.12 13.45 -18.36
C LYS A 91 12.34 12.54 -18.13
N LYS A 92 12.65 11.65 -19.07
CA LYS A 92 13.93 10.94 -19.13
C LYS A 92 15.03 12.02 -19.14
N GLY A 93 15.74 12.19 -18.02
CA GLY A 93 16.96 13.00 -17.97
C GLY A 93 16.88 14.45 -17.47
N THR A 94 16.18 14.75 -16.37
CA THR A 94 16.49 16.00 -15.62
C THR A 94 16.41 15.77 -14.12
N ASP A 95 17.39 15.02 -13.61
CA ASP A 95 17.57 14.80 -12.19
C ASP A 95 18.77 15.59 -11.65
N ASN A 96 18.55 16.88 -11.40
CA ASN A 96 19.51 17.71 -10.67
C ASN A 96 18.99 18.12 -9.27
N LYS A 97 17.80 17.64 -8.88
CA LYS A 97 17.19 17.92 -7.56
C LYS A 97 16.98 16.68 -6.67
N LYS A 98 16.99 15.43 -7.19
CA LYS A 98 16.93 14.24 -6.32
C LYS A 98 18.29 13.80 -5.79
N GLY A 99 19.41 14.32 -6.29
CA GLY A 99 20.77 13.86 -5.92
C GLY A 99 21.12 13.90 -4.42
N ARG A 100 20.49 14.77 -3.60
CA ARG A 100 20.66 14.77 -2.13
C ARG A 100 19.68 13.84 -1.42
N PHE A 101 18.41 13.86 -1.84
CA PHE A 101 17.35 13.09 -1.20
C PHE A 101 17.50 11.58 -1.50
N GLN A 102 17.85 11.23 -2.73
CA GLN A 102 18.12 9.86 -3.15
C GLN A 102 19.36 9.28 -2.47
N LYS A 103 20.41 10.08 -2.27
CA LYS A 103 21.59 9.67 -1.49
C LYS A 103 21.25 9.45 -0.01
N PHE A 104 20.39 10.29 0.58
CA PHE A 104 19.91 10.09 1.94
C PHE A 104 19.04 8.82 2.07
N PHE A 105 18.15 8.58 1.10
CA PHE A 105 17.35 7.36 1.03
C PHE A 105 18.21 6.10 0.87
N GLN A 106 19.20 6.12 -0.04
CA GLN A 106 20.12 5.00 -0.20
C GLN A 106 20.93 4.71 1.07
N GLN A 107 21.38 5.75 1.79
CA GLN A 107 22.08 5.59 3.06
C GLN A 107 21.18 5.02 4.17
N LEU A 108 19.91 5.42 4.21
CA LEU A 108 18.93 4.84 5.11
C LEU A 108 18.68 3.38 4.76
N GLU A 109 18.52 3.05 3.48
CA GLU A 109 18.29 1.69 2.99
C GLU A 109 19.46 0.75 3.32
N THR A 110 20.71 1.20 3.14
CA THR A 110 21.90 0.40 3.53
C THR A 110 22.05 0.24 5.04
N LYS A 111 21.73 1.26 5.83
CA LYS A 111 21.74 1.12 7.29
C LYS A 111 20.62 0.20 7.76
N TYR A 112 19.44 0.30 7.15
CA TYR A 112 18.30 -0.55 7.48
C TYR A 112 18.58 -2.01 7.14
N SER A 113 19.17 -2.31 5.98
CA SER A 113 19.55 -3.69 5.59
C SER A 113 20.58 -4.29 6.54
N LEU A 114 21.60 -3.52 6.94
CA LEU A 114 22.62 -3.98 7.90
C LEU A 114 22.06 -4.26 9.30
N ILE A 115 21.13 -3.42 9.76
CA ILE A 115 20.45 -3.61 11.05
C ILE A 115 19.51 -4.82 10.96
N LEU A 116 18.77 -4.94 9.86
CA LEU A 116 17.83 -6.03 9.63
C LEU A 116 18.53 -7.39 9.57
N ASP A 117 19.65 -7.50 8.85
CA ASP A 117 20.48 -8.72 8.80
C ASP A 117 21.04 -9.08 10.18
N LYS A 118 21.41 -8.08 10.98
CA LYS A 118 21.93 -8.29 12.34
C LYS A 118 20.84 -8.77 13.30
N ILE A 119 19.60 -8.31 13.12
CA ILE A 119 18.44 -8.71 13.91
C ILE A 119 17.92 -10.08 13.47
N LEU A 120 17.83 -10.35 12.17
CA LEU A 120 17.39 -11.65 11.63
C LEU A 120 18.36 -12.80 11.97
N LYS A 121 19.67 -12.53 12.05
CA LYS A 121 20.65 -13.52 12.54
C LYS A 121 20.43 -13.91 14.01
N ARG A 122 19.73 -13.07 14.79
CA ARG A 122 19.31 -13.33 16.17
C ARG A 122 17.84 -13.73 16.25
N LYS A 123 17.41 -14.67 15.40
CA LYS A 123 16.06 -15.25 15.35
C LYS A 123 15.47 -15.55 16.74
N THR A 124 16.25 -16.07 17.67
CA THR A 124 15.80 -16.38 19.05
C THR A 124 15.43 -15.15 19.87
N VAL A 125 16.10 -14.01 19.68
CA VAL A 125 15.77 -12.75 20.37
C VAL A 125 14.51 -12.14 19.79
N VAL A 126 14.31 -12.24 18.46
CA VAL A 126 13.08 -11.77 17.81
C VAL A 126 11.88 -12.58 18.28
N PHE A 127 11.97 -13.92 18.28
CA PHE A 127 10.91 -14.77 18.83
C PHE A 127 10.66 -14.52 20.32
N GLY A 128 11.71 -14.28 21.12
CA GLY A 128 11.58 -13.96 22.53
C GLY A 128 10.88 -12.63 22.79
N VAL A 129 11.26 -11.55 22.10
CA VAL A 129 10.62 -10.23 22.23
C VAL A 129 9.17 -10.26 21.77
N THR A 130 8.88 -10.91 20.63
CA THR A 130 7.50 -11.08 20.17
C THR A 130 6.68 -11.88 21.17
N GLY A 131 7.23 -12.96 21.73
CA GLY A 131 6.57 -13.76 22.77
C GLY A 131 6.27 -12.95 24.03
N VAL A 132 7.23 -12.17 24.51
CA VAL A 132 7.05 -11.29 25.69
C VAL A 132 6.01 -10.20 25.42
N LEU A 133 6.00 -9.59 24.24
CA LEU A 133 5.00 -8.57 23.88
C LEU A 133 3.59 -9.15 23.77
N VAL A 134 3.46 -10.36 23.21
CA VAL A 134 2.16 -11.05 23.14
C VAL A 134 1.67 -11.38 24.55
N ILE A 135 2.53 -11.98 25.39
CA ILE A 135 2.17 -12.31 26.78
C ILE A 135 1.82 -11.03 27.56
N GLY A 136 2.60 -9.96 27.40
CA GLY A 136 2.34 -8.67 28.05
C GLY A 136 1.11 -7.93 27.52
N SER A 137 0.60 -8.23 26.33
CA SER A 137 -0.66 -7.69 25.83
C SER A 137 -1.89 -8.44 26.37
N PHE A 138 -1.72 -9.65 26.88
CA PHE A 138 -2.79 -10.47 27.48
C PHE A 138 -2.86 -10.37 29.01
N LEU A 139 -1.89 -9.71 29.64
CA LEU A 139 -1.76 -9.54 31.10
C LEU A 139 -2.14 -8.10 31.50
#